data_AF-A0A6P3R3D1-F1
#
_entry.id   AF-A0A6P3R3D1-F1
#
_cell.length_a   1.000
_cell.length_b   1.000
_cell.length_c   1.000
_cell.angle_alpha   90.00
_cell.angle_beta   90.00
_cell.angle_gamma   90.00
#
_symmetry.space_group_name_H-M   'P 1'
#
loop_
_entity.id
_entity.type
_entity.pdbx_description
1 polymer ?
#
loop_
_entity_poly.entity_id
_entity_poly.type
_entity_poly.pdbx_seq_one_letter_code
_entity_poly.pdbx_strand_id
1 'polypeptide(L)'
;MLLSSGEKYRVTWYISWSPCFACVDEVVKFLREHKDVELIIFAARLYHSDILQYRQGLRKLHDAGVHVAIMSYYEFKHCLNDFVFHQGRSFCPWNDLNKNSKNLSNTLEDILQNQED
;
A
#
# COMPACT_ATOMS: atom_id res chain seq x y z
N MET A 1 -16.02 12.82 3.51
CA MET A 1 -14.92 13.61 2.94
C MET A 1 -15.41 14.16 1.62
N LEU A 2 -15.60 15.47 1.50
CA LEU A 2 -15.97 16.08 0.22
C LEU A 2 -14.67 16.45 -0.49
N LEU A 3 -14.45 15.88 -1.68
CA LEU A 3 -13.36 16.30 -2.56
C LEU A 3 -13.87 17.51 -3.35
N SER A 4 -13.18 18.65 -3.22
CA SER A 4 -13.55 19.89 -3.91
C SER A 4 -13.20 19.78 -5.39
N SER A 5 -14.14 20.17 -6.25
CA SER A 5 -13.91 20.19 -7.69
C SER A 5 -12.79 21.17 -8.06
N GLY A 6 -11.83 20.71 -8.88
CA GLY A 6 -10.73 21.53 -9.40
C GLY A 6 -9.44 21.50 -8.58
N GLU A 7 -9.44 20.89 -7.40
CA GLU A 7 -8.22 20.61 -6.63
C GLU A 7 -7.62 19.26 -7.01
N LYS A 8 -6.36 19.03 -6.66
CA LYS A 8 -5.72 17.70 -6.75
C LYS A 8 -5.39 17.22 -5.35
N TYR A 9 -5.75 15.97 -5.07
CA TYR A 9 -5.53 15.36 -3.77
C TYR A 9 -4.53 14.23 -3.87
N ARG A 10 -3.63 14.15 -2.89
CA ARG A 10 -2.78 12.97 -2.70
C ARG A 10 -3.16 12.31 -1.39
N VAL A 11 -3.64 11.08 -1.49
CA VAL A 11 -4.03 10.25 -0.36
C VAL A 11 -2.96 9.19 -0.15
N THR A 12 -2.48 9.04 1.08
CA THR A 12 -1.50 8.01 1.45
C THR A 12 -2.10 7.07 2.47
N TRP A 13 -2.10 5.78 2.16
CA TRP A 13 -2.56 4.72 3.04
C TRP A 13 -1.37 4.00 3.65
N TYR A 14 -1.40 3.84 4.97
CA TYR A 14 -0.51 2.94 5.69
C TYR A 14 -1.35 1.81 6.28
N ILE A 15 -1.27 0.63 5.68
CA ILE A 15 -2.15 -0.50 5.99
C ILE A 15 -1.37 -1.72 6.45
N SER A 16 -1.95 -2.49 7.38
CA SER A 16 -1.27 -3.65 7.97
C SER A 16 -1.15 -4.84 7.00
N TRP A 17 -2.01 -4.89 5.99
CA TRP A 17 -2.07 -5.90 4.95
C TRP A 17 -2.51 -5.25 3.65
N SER A 18 -1.99 -5.73 2.51
CA SER A 18 -2.49 -5.30 1.20
C SER A 18 -3.99 -5.63 1.04
N PRO A 19 -4.74 -4.83 0.25
CA PRO A 19 -6.18 -5.06 0.08
C PRO A 19 -6.47 -6.39 -0.62
N CYS A 20 -7.63 -6.98 -0.35
CA CYS A 20 -8.12 -8.13 -1.12
C CYS A 20 -8.64 -7.68 -2.50
N PHE A 21 -8.83 -8.64 -3.42
CA PHE A 21 -9.25 -8.35 -4.79
C PHE A 21 -10.58 -7.57 -4.88
N ALA A 22 -11.56 -7.88 -4.01
CA ALA A 22 -12.83 -7.15 -3.99
C ALA A 22 -12.66 -5.69 -3.55
N CYS A 23 -11.80 -5.42 -2.55
CA CYS A 23 -11.47 -4.06 -2.15
C CYS A 23 -10.71 -3.31 -3.24
N VAL A 24 -9.83 -4.00 -3.97
CA VAL A 24 -9.12 -3.42 -5.13
C VAL A 24 -10.11 -2.95 -6.19
N ASP A 25 -11.13 -3.75 -6.51
CA ASP A 25 -12.12 -3.40 -7.52
C ASP A 25 -12.86 -2.10 -7.17
N GLU A 26 -13.26 -1.94 -5.91
CA GLU A 26 -13.91 -0.72 -5.43
C GLU A 26 -12.95 0.48 -5.44
N VAL A 27 -11.69 0.30 -5.05
CA VAL A 27 -10.68 1.37 -5.08
C VAL A 27 -10.41 1.83 -6.52
N VAL A 28 -10.24 0.90 -7.45
CA VAL A 28 -9.99 1.22 -8.86
C VAL A 28 -11.19 1.90 -9.49
N LYS A 29 -12.42 1.48 -9.13
CA LYS A 29 -13.65 2.17 -9.54
C LYS A 29 -13.67 3.60 -9.01
N PHE A 30 -13.41 3.80 -7.72
CA PHE A 30 -13.31 5.13 -7.11
C PHE A 30 -12.29 6.03 -7.82
N LEU A 31 -11.07 5.55 -8.08
CA LEU A 31 -10.03 6.32 -8.79
C LEU A 31 -10.39 6.60 -10.26
N ARG A 32 -11.28 5.81 -10.86
CA ARG A 32 -11.82 6.10 -12.19
C ARG A 32 -12.78 7.28 -12.17
N GLU A 33 -13.59 7.38 -11.12
CA GLU A 33 -14.57 8.44 -10.93
C GLU A 33 -13.93 9.75 -10.41
N HIS A 34 -12.78 9.64 -9.73
CA HIS A 34 -12.05 10.77 -9.12
C HIS A 34 -10.63 10.91 -9.67
N LYS A 35 -10.49 11.46 -10.89
CA LYS A 35 -9.21 11.63 -11.60
C LYS A 35 -8.25 12.62 -10.98
N ASP A 36 -8.74 13.42 -10.04
CA ASP A 36 -8.04 14.39 -9.23
C ASP A 36 -7.33 13.77 -8.01
N VAL A 37 -7.57 12.48 -7.73
CA VAL A 37 -6.97 11.77 -6.60
C VAL A 37 -5.79 10.91 -7.03
N GLU A 38 -4.62 11.20 -6.49
CA GLU A 38 -3.47 10.32 -6.48
C GLU A 38 -3.50 9.46 -5.21
N LEU A 39 -3.42 8.14 -5.36
CA LEU A 39 -3.36 7.21 -4.23
C LEU A 39 -1.98 6.56 -4.13
N ILE A 40 -1.43 6.58 -2.93
CA ILE A 40 -0.22 5.87 -2.54
C ILE A 40 -0.58 4.88 -1.44
N ILE A 41 -0.13 3.64 -1.55
CA ILE A 41 -0.37 2.58 -0.57
C ILE A 41 0.97 2.03 -0.09
N PHE A 42 1.23 2.18 1.20
CA PHE A 42 2.27 1.46 1.91
C PHE A 42 1.64 0.33 2.73
N ALA A 43 1.87 -0.91 2.32
CA ALA A 43 1.41 -2.10 3.04
C ALA A 43 2.53 -2.69 3.91
N ALA A 44 2.23 -3.00 5.17
CA ALA A 44 3.19 -3.68 6.05
C ALA A 44 3.48 -5.12 5.59
N ARG A 45 2.48 -5.80 5.01
CA ARG A 45 2.53 -7.20 4.56
C ARG A 45 1.65 -7.41 3.34
N LEU A 46 1.96 -8.44 2.55
CA LEU A 46 1.13 -8.87 1.42
C LEU A 46 0.11 -9.91 1.88
N TYR A 47 -1.17 -9.66 1.63
CA TYR A 47 -2.26 -10.55 2.00
C TYR A 47 -2.44 -11.63 0.93
N HIS A 48 -2.24 -12.90 1.32
CA HIS A 48 -2.39 -14.08 0.44
C HIS A 48 -1.65 -13.98 -0.91
N SER A 49 -0.39 -13.52 -0.90
CA SER A 49 0.43 -13.34 -2.12
C SER A 49 0.79 -14.64 -2.85
N ASP A 50 0.56 -15.78 -2.23
CA ASP A 50 0.63 -17.13 -2.80
C ASP A 50 -0.59 -17.47 -3.67
N ILE A 51 -1.67 -16.69 -3.59
CA ILE A 51 -2.91 -16.90 -4.34
C ILE A 51 -2.98 -15.93 -5.53
N LEU A 52 -3.19 -16.48 -6.73
CA LEU A 52 -3.18 -15.73 -8.00
C LEU A 52 -4.13 -14.54 -8.02
N GLN A 53 -5.35 -14.67 -7.50
CA GLN A 53 -6.34 -13.58 -7.49
C GLN A 53 -5.87 -12.36 -6.71
N TYR A 54 -5.10 -12.54 -5.62
CA TYR A 54 -4.56 -11.44 -4.84
C TYR A 54 -3.38 -10.78 -5.56
N ARG A 55 -2.52 -11.57 -6.25
CA ARG A 55 -1.47 -11.05 -7.14
C ARG A 55 -2.09 -10.22 -8.29
N GLN A 56 -3.18 -10.69 -8.89
CA GLN A 56 -3.93 -9.95 -9.92
C GLN A 56 -4.51 -8.64 -9.39
N GLY A 57 -5.04 -8.63 -8.16
CA GLY A 57 -5.50 -7.40 -7.51
C GLY A 57 -4.39 -6.35 -7.35
N LEU A 58 -3.20 -6.77 -6.92
CA LEU A 58 -2.06 -5.85 -6.79
C LEU A 58 -1.62 -5.26 -8.15
N ARG A 59 -1.56 -6.10 -9.20
CA ARG A 59 -1.31 -5.65 -10.57
C ARG A 59 -2.36 -4.64 -11.04
N LYS A 60 -3.64 -4.92 -10.77
CA LYS A 60 -4.74 -4.01 -11.15
C LYS A 60 -4.65 -2.64 -10.47
N LEU A 61 -4.19 -2.57 -9.21
CA LEU A 61 -3.91 -1.29 -8.55
C LEU A 61 -2.78 -0.54 -9.25
N HIS A 62 -1.67 -1.23 -9.53
CA HIS A 62 -0.53 -0.65 -10.21
C HIS A 62 -0.89 -0.12 -11.61
N ASP A 63 -1.64 -0.90 -12.39
CA ASP A 63 -2.10 -0.50 -13.73
C ASP A 63 -3.10 0.66 -13.70
N ALA A 64 -3.81 0.84 -12.57
CA ALA A 64 -4.66 2.00 -12.32
C ALA A 64 -3.87 3.26 -11.91
N GLY A 65 -2.54 3.19 -11.84
CA GLY A 65 -1.65 4.30 -11.49
C GLY A 65 -1.42 4.47 -9.99
N VAL A 66 -1.82 3.49 -9.16
CA VAL A 66 -1.57 3.52 -7.71
C VAL A 66 -0.13 3.15 -7.42
N HIS A 67 0.58 3.97 -6.65
CA HIS A 67 1.90 3.58 -6.15
C HIS A 67 1.73 2.62 -4.97
N VAL A 68 2.01 1.33 -5.19
CA VAL A 68 1.96 0.29 -4.15
C VAL A 68 3.38 -0.06 -3.73
N ALA A 69 3.66 0.03 -2.43
CA ALA A 69 4.97 -0.29 -1.86
C ALA A 69 4.84 -1.01 -0.50
N ILE A 70 5.91 -1.69 -0.08
CA ILE A 70 6.01 -2.29 1.24
C ILE A 70 6.58 -1.26 2.23
N MET A 71 6.00 -1.20 3.43
CA MET A 71 6.52 -0.35 4.51
C MET A 71 7.95 -0.76 4.90
N SER A 72 8.86 0.20 4.83
CA SER A 72 10.21 0.09 5.38
C SER A 72 10.24 0.61 6.82
N TYR A 73 11.44 0.67 7.40
CA TYR A 73 11.68 1.34 8.68
C TYR A 73 11.07 2.75 8.73
N TYR A 74 11.16 3.52 7.64
CA TYR A 74 10.70 4.90 7.61
C TYR A 74 9.20 5.02 7.70
N GLU A 75 8.46 4.20 6.95
CA GLU A 75 7.00 4.21 6.98
C GLU A 75 6.49 3.72 8.34
N PHE A 76 7.11 2.71 8.96
CA PHE A 76 6.72 2.29 10.31
C PHE A 76 6.99 3.36 11.36
N LYS A 77 8.14 4.05 11.28
CA LYS A 77 8.47 5.17 12.15
C LYS A 77 7.48 6.32 11.99
N HIS A 78 7.13 6.66 10.75
CA HIS A 78 6.14 7.69 10.46
C HIS A 78 4.77 7.32 11.02
N CYS A 79 4.33 6.08 10.84
CA CYS A 79 3.06 5.61 11.40
C CYS A 79 3.00 5.72 12.92
N LEU A 80 4.09 5.38 13.61
CA LEU A 80 4.14 5.55 15.06
C LEU A 80 3.98 7.01 15.45
N ASN A 81 4.73 7.91 14.80
CA ASN A 81 4.75 9.33 15.15
C ASN A 81 3.40 10.02 14.93
N ASP A 82 2.71 9.67 13.85
CA ASP A 82 1.55 10.41 13.38
C ASP A 82 0.22 9.79 13.83
N PHE A 83 0.17 8.45 13.98
CA PHE A 83 -1.09 7.73 14.22
C PHE A 83 -1.15 6.97 15.54
N VAL A 84 -0.06 6.91 16.32
CA VAL A 84 -0.03 6.17 17.60
C VAL A 84 0.32 7.11 18.74
N PHE A 85 -0.44 7.06 19.82
CA PHE A 85 -0.09 7.78 21.04
C PHE A 85 1.11 7.12 21.74
N HIS A 86 2.32 7.52 21.37
CA HIS A 86 3.57 6.89 21.81
C HIS A 86 4.26 7.61 22.98
N GLN A 87 3.63 8.63 23.57
CA GLN A 87 4.12 9.38 24.75
C GLN A 87 5.57 9.89 24.60
N GLY A 88 5.97 10.30 23.39
CA GLY A 88 7.33 10.77 23.11
C GLY A 88 8.40 9.68 23.01
N ARG A 89 8.04 8.39 23.14
CA ARG A 89 8.98 7.28 22.95
C ARG A 89 9.36 7.15 21.47
N SER A 90 10.65 6.98 21.18
CA SER A 90 11.11 6.75 19.82
C SER A 90 10.68 5.39 19.29
N PHE A 91 10.51 5.28 17.96
CA PHE A 91 10.27 4.00 17.30
C PHE A 91 11.44 3.03 17.53
N CYS A 92 11.13 1.87 18.10
CA CYS A 92 12.06 0.75 18.26
C CYS A 92 11.65 -0.35 17.25
N PRO A 93 12.44 -0.58 16.19
CA PRO A 93 12.12 -1.62 15.22
C PRO A 93 12.27 -3.00 15.83
N TRP A 94 11.41 -3.94 15.45
CA TRP A 94 11.57 -5.35 15.84
C TRP A 94 12.67 -6.02 15.01
N ASN A 95 13.11 -7.18 15.49
CA ASN A 95 14.13 -8.00 14.81
C ASN A 95 13.71 -8.30 13.36
N ASP A 96 14.69 -8.27 12.46
CA ASP A 96 14.51 -8.56 11.03
C ASP A 96 13.54 -7.63 10.28
N LEU A 97 13.10 -6.49 10.84
CA LEU A 97 12.21 -5.55 10.14
C LEU A 97 12.73 -5.23 8.72
N ASN A 98 13.98 -4.78 8.59
CA ASN A 98 14.56 -4.42 7.29
C ASN A 98 14.66 -5.63 6.34
N LYS A 99 14.99 -6.81 6.87
CA LYS A 99 15.10 -8.04 6.08
C LYS A 99 13.72 -8.47 5.55
N ASN A 100 12.71 -8.42 6.42
CA ASN A 100 11.33 -8.78 6.08
C ASN A 100 10.73 -7.79 5.07
N SER A 101 10.91 -6.48 5.30
CA SER A 101 10.50 -5.44 4.34
C SER A 101 11.15 -5.67 2.99
N LYS A 102 12.46 -5.92 2.94
CA LYS A 102 13.17 -6.19 1.67
C LYS A 102 12.64 -7.43 0.96
N ASN A 103 12.43 -8.53 1.68
CA ASN A 103 11.90 -9.76 1.08
C ASN A 103 10.50 -9.53 0.50
N LEU A 104 9.62 -8.87 1.25
CA LEU A 104 8.27 -8.52 0.80
C LEU A 104 8.30 -7.55 -0.39
N SER A 105 9.20 -6.56 -0.40
CA SER A 105 9.39 -5.66 -1.55
C SER A 105 9.77 -6.43 -2.80
N ASN A 106 10.73 -7.36 -2.70
CA ASN A 106 11.12 -8.20 -3.83
C ASN A 106 9.93 -9.07 -4.32
N THR A 107 9.15 -9.64 -3.41
CA THR A 107 7.93 -10.38 -3.77
C THR A 107 6.91 -9.48 -4.46
N LEU A 108 6.72 -8.25 -3.99
CA LEU A 108 5.83 -7.30 -4.64
C LEU A 108 6.34 -6.92 -6.03
N GLU A 109 7.62 -6.62 -6.18
CA GLU A 109 8.24 -6.33 -7.49
C GLU A 109 8.05 -7.49 -8.47
N ASP A 110 8.26 -8.73 -8.04
CA ASP A 110 7.98 -9.93 -8.83
C ASP A 110 6.51 -10.01 -9.26
N ILE A 111 5.56 -9.77 -8.35
CA ILE A 111 4.13 -9.75 -8.64
C ILE A 111 3.78 -8.69 -9.70
N LEU A 112 4.40 -7.51 -9.62
CA LEU A 112 4.09 -6.39 -10.51
C LEU A 112 4.76 -6.52 -11.88
N GLN A 113 5.93 -7.17 -11.95
CA GLN A 113 6.69 -7.35 -13.21
C GLN A 113 6.27 -8.59 -13.99
N ASN A 114 5.92 -9.69 -13.31
CA ASN A 114 5.60 -10.96 -13.96
C ASN A 114 4.10 -11.13 -14.16
N GLN A 115 3.67 -11.09 -15.42
CA GLN A 115 2.33 -11.55 -15.78
C GLN A 115 2.33 -13.07 -15.88
N GLU A 116 2.00 -13.75 -14.77
CA GLU A 116 1.56 -15.15 -14.84
C GLU A 116 0.24 -15.18 -15.65
N ASP A 117 0.33 -15.73 -16.87
CA ASP A 117 -0.77 -16.00 -17.82
C ASP A 117 -1.70 -17.13 -17.32
#